data_AF-A0A2H9PMJ8-F1
#
_entry.id   AF-A0A2H9PMJ8-F1
#
_cell.length_a   1.000
_cell.length_b   1.000
_cell.length_c   1.000
_cell.angle_alpha   90.00
_cell.angle_beta   90.00
_cell.angle_gamma   90.00
#
_symmetry.space_group_name_H-M   'P 1'
#
loop_
_entity.id
_entity.type
_entity.pdbx_description
1 polymer ?
#
loop_
_entity_poly.entity_id
_entity_poly.type
_entity_poly.pdbx_seq_one_letter_code
_entity_poly.pdbx_strand_id
1 'polypeptide(L)' 'MIPSLRQKKRYIVFEVSPEGFSAEQVHRCVQQSSNALFGSIGTAKMEPRLVAERYAQGKGIIAINHPYAQE' A
#
# COMPACT_ATOMS: atom_id res chain seq x y z
N MET A 1 -19.80 7.53 2.22
CA MET A 1 -19.72 8.28 0.95
C MET A 1 -20.55 7.59 -0.11
N ILE A 2 -21.29 8.38 -0.90
CA ILE A 2 -21.95 7.91 -2.11
C ILE A 2 -20.92 7.38 -3.13
N PRO A 3 -21.29 6.44 -4.01
CA PRO A 3 -20.33 5.79 -4.92
C PRO A 3 -19.53 6.75 -5.80
N SER A 4 -20.10 7.90 -6.17
CA SER A 4 -19.45 8.93 -6.99
C SER A 4 -18.35 9.70 -6.27
N LEU A 5 -18.45 9.84 -4.93
CA LEU A 5 -17.47 10.55 -4.11
C LEU A 5 -16.47 9.60 -3.44
N ARG A 6 -16.74 8.29 -3.45
CA ARG A 6 -15.82 7.30 -2.88
C ARG A 6 -14.54 7.26 -3.73
N GLN A 7 -13.40 7.35 -3.06
CA GLN A 7 -12.11 7.13 -3.72
C GLN A 7 -12.07 5.75 -4.39
N LYS A 8 -11.70 5.74 -5.66
CA LYS A 8 -11.46 4.50 -6.41
C LYS A 8 -10.09 3.97 -6.01
N LYS A 9 -10.03 2.73 -5.52
CA LYS A 9 -8.80 2.07 -5.11
C LYS A 9 -8.37 1.00 -6.12
N ARG A 10 -7.08 0.72 -6.19
CA ARG A 10 -6.48 -0.44 -6.85
C ARG A 10 -5.72 -1.25 -5.81
N TYR A 11 -5.66 -2.56 -6.04
CA TYR A 11 -5.08 -3.52 -5.11
C TYR A 11 -3.91 -4.21 -5.82
N ILE A 12 -2.72 -4.03 -5.26
CA ILE A 12 -1.49 -4.63 -5.74
C ILE A 12 -1.20 -5.83 -4.85
N VAL A 13 -1.06 -7.00 -5.46
CA VAL A 13 -0.64 -8.23 -4.77
C VAL A 13 0.88 -8.29 -4.80
N PHE A 14 1.50 -8.59 -3.67
CA PHE A 14 2.95 -8.70 -3.56
C PHE A 14 3.37 -9.91 -2.72
N GLU A 15 4.62 -10.32 -2.91
CA GLU A 15 5.30 -11.35 -2.14
C GLU A 15 6.67 -10.82 -1.72
N VAL A 16 7.03 -11.03 -0.45
CA VAL A 16 8.35 -10.73 0.11
C VAL A 16 9.06 -12.02 0.49
N SER A 17 10.38 -11.93 0.74
CA SER A 17 11.17 -13.07 1.18
C SER A 17 10.54 -13.76 2.39
N PRO A 18 10.69 -15.10 2.51
CA PRO A 18 10.06 -15.90 3.58
C PRO A 18 10.62 -15.59 4.98
N GLU A 19 11.68 -14.78 5.06
CA GLU A 19 12.19 -14.20 6.29
C GLU A 19 11.06 -13.38 6.93
N GLY A 20 10.60 -13.82 8.11
CA GLY A 20 9.30 -13.46 8.69
C GLY A 20 9.13 -11.99 9.09
N PHE A 21 9.03 -11.08 8.12
CA PHE A 21 8.64 -9.70 8.34
C PHE A 21 7.21 -9.65 8.88
N SER A 22 7.01 -8.93 9.99
CA SER A 22 5.69 -8.67 10.53
C SER A 22 4.91 -7.71 9.64
N ALA A 23 3.57 -7.76 9.72
CA ALA A 23 2.72 -6.80 9.00
C ALA A 23 3.07 -5.34 9.34
N GLU A 24 3.49 -5.07 10.57
CA GLU A 24 3.92 -3.73 11.00
C GLU A 24 5.23 -3.30 10.32
N GLN A 25 6.22 -4.20 10.22
CA GLN A 25 7.48 -3.92 9.53
C GLN A 25 7.23 -3.63 8.05
N VAL A 26 6.39 -4.44 7.39
CA VAL A 26 6.00 -4.23 6.00
C VAL A 26 5.26 -2.91 5.85
N HIS A 27 4.31 -2.59 6.74
CA HIS A 27 3.59 -1.33 6.70
C HIS A 27 4.53 -0.12 6.80
N ARG A 28 5.48 -0.16 7.74
CA ARG A 28 6.48 0.88 7.94
C ARG A 28 7.39 1.02 6.73
N CYS A 29 7.85 -0.09 6.17
CA CYS A 29 8.65 -0.11 4.95
C CYS A 29 7.92 0.55 3.78
N VAL A 30 6.68 0.15 3.50
CA VAL A 30 5.85 0.74 2.44
C VAL A 30 5.70 2.25 2.62
N GLN A 31 5.43 2.72 3.84
CA GLN A 31 5.30 4.15 4.12
C GLN A 31 6.63 4.91 3.97
N GLN A 32 7.74 4.35 4.45
CA GLN A 32 9.05 4.98 4.30
C GLN A 32 9.48 5.06 2.85
N SER A 33 9.35 3.96 2.10
CA SER A 33 9.69 3.90 0.67
C SER A 33 8.81 4.82 -0.17
N SER A 34 7.50 4.88 0.12
CA SER A 34 6.59 5.79 -0.59
C SER A 34 6.96 7.25 -0.35
N ASN A 35 7.23 7.63 0.90
CA ASN A 35 7.65 9.00 1.22
C ASN A 35 9.02 9.35 0.63
N ALA A 36 9.95 8.39 0.58
CA ALA A 36 11.26 8.59 -0.03
C ALA A 36 11.16 8.79 -1.55
N LEU A 37 10.26 8.08 -2.22
CA LEU A 37 10.10 8.12 -3.68
C LEU A 37 9.24 9.29 -4.15
N PHE A 38 8.10 9.53 -3.50
CA PHE A 38 7.07 10.47 -3.95
C PHE A 38 6.95 11.73 -3.07
N GLY A 39 7.70 11.79 -1.97
CA GLY A 39 7.56 12.82 -0.95
C GLY A 39 6.24 12.71 -0.18
N SER A 40 6.03 13.64 0.76
CA SER A 40 4.84 13.68 1.61
C SER A 40 3.55 13.94 0.81
N ILE A 41 3.60 14.85 -0.19
CA ILE A 41 2.46 15.19 -1.03
C ILE A 41 2.07 14.02 -1.94
N GLY A 42 3.05 13.39 -2.59
CA GLY A 42 2.79 12.25 -3.47
C GLY A 42 2.26 11.05 -2.68
N THR A 43 2.84 10.76 -1.51
CA THR A 43 2.35 9.70 -0.62
C THR A 43 0.94 9.94 -0.13
N ALA A 44 0.58 11.18 0.23
CA ALA A 44 -0.78 11.54 0.62
C ALA A 44 -1.79 11.34 -0.53
N LYS A 45 -1.38 11.63 -1.78
CA LYS A 45 -2.23 11.45 -2.97
C LYS A 45 -2.37 9.98 -3.40
N MET A 46 -1.29 9.21 -3.34
CA MET A 46 -1.28 7.76 -3.63
C MET A 46 -2.01 6.96 -2.55
N GLU A 47 -1.90 7.42 -1.30
CA GLU A 47 -2.50 6.80 -0.10
C GLU A 47 -2.20 5.29 0.02
N PRO A 48 -0.92 4.89 0.04
CA PRO A 48 -0.52 3.49 0.12
C PRO A 48 -0.88 2.90 1.48
N ARG A 49 -1.66 1.83 1.46
CA ARG A 49 -2.14 1.15 2.66
C ARG A 49 -1.98 -0.36 2.53
N LEU A 50 -1.21 -0.94 3.44
CA LEU A 50 -1.18 -2.39 3.62
C LEU A 50 -2.55 -2.87 4.13
N VAL A 51 -3.13 -3.87 3.46
CA VAL A 51 -4.32 -4.57 3.91
C VAL A 51 -3.87 -5.66 4.89
N ALA A 52 -3.66 -5.27 6.15
CA ALA A 52 -2.98 -6.10 7.16
C ALA A 52 -3.67 -7.45 7.39
N GLU A 53 -5.01 -7.50 7.33
CA GLU A 53 -5.79 -8.73 7.44
C GLU A 53 -5.57 -9.73 6.30
N ARG A 54 -4.89 -9.31 5.23
CA ARG A 54 -4.52 -10.13 4.06
C ARG A 54 -3.02 -10.40 3.98
N TYR A 55 -2.23 -9.99 4.99
CA TYR A 55 -0.81 -10.30 5.03
C TYR A 55 -0.56 -11.60 5.77
N ALA A 56 -0.10 -12.62 5.07
CA ALA A 56 0.22 -13.93 5.63
C ALA A 56 1.33 -14.61 4.82
N GLN A 57 2.25 -15.28 5.51
CA GLN A 57 3.32 -16.08 4.88
C GLN A 57 4.12 -15.30 3.81
N GLY A 58 4.45 -14.03 4.08
CA GLY A 58 5.19 -13.18 3.15
C GLY A 58 4.38 -12.67 1.95
N LYS A 59 3.09 -13.00 1.85
CA LYS A 59 2.20 -12.52 0.78
C LYS A 59 1.24 -11.49 1.32
N GLY A 60 0.95 -10.46 0.55
CA GLY A 60 0.06 -9.39 0.99
C GLY A 60 -0.55 -8.57 -0.14
N ILE A 61 -1.36 -7.59 0.28
CA ILE A 61 -2.04 -6.67 -0.64
C ILE A 61 -1.79 -5.24 -0.16
N ILE A 62 -1.38 -4.37 -1.09
CA ILE A 62 -1.32 -2.92 -0.90
C ILE A 62 -2.48 -2.29 -1.66
N ALA A 63 -3.26 -1.46 -0.98
CA ALA A 63 -4.28 -0.61 -1.60
C ALA A 63 -3.69 0.78 -1.88
N ILE A 64 -3.98 1.30 -3.06
CA ILE A 64 -3.58 2.64 -3.51
C ILE A 64 -4.73 3.32 -4.24
N ASN A 65 -4.65 4.64 -4.41
CA ASN A 65 -5.59 5.39 -5.25
C ASN A 65 -5.42 5.04 -6.73
N HIS A 66 -6.54 4.84 -7.42
CA HIS A 66 -6.57 4.34 -8.80
C HIS A 66 -5.67 5.09 -9.79
N PRO A 67 -5.59 6.44 -9.78
CA PRO A 67 -4.73 7.17 -10.71
C PRO A 67 -3.24 6.82 -10.58
N TYR A 68 -2.81 6.34 -9.41
CA TYR A 68 -1.42 6.10 -9.05
C TYR A 68 -0.99 4.64 -9.25
N ALA A 69 -1.77 3.83 -9.97
CA ALA A 69 -1.54 2.39 -10.06
C ALA A 69 -0.44 1.95 -11.03
N GLN A 70 0.10 2.87 -11.82
CA GLN A 70 1.22 2.61 -12.74
C GLN A 70 2.54 3.23 -12.26
N GLU A 71 2.49 3.97 -11.15
CA GLU A 71 3.62 4.66 -10.53
C GLU A 71 4.21 3.78 -9.42
#